data_AF-A0A934RG61-F1
#
_entry.id   AF-A0A934RG61-F1
#
_cell.length_a   1.000
_cell.length_b   1.000
_cell.length_c   1.000
_cell.angle_alpha   90.00
_cell.angle_beta   90.00
_cell.angle_gamma   90.00
#
_symmetry.space_group_name_H-M   'P 1'
#
loop_
_entity.id
_entity.type
_entity.pdbx_description
1 polymer ?
#
loop_
_entity_poly.entity_id
_entity_poly.type
_entity_poly.pdbx_seq_one_letter_code
_entity_poly.pdbx_strand_id
1 'polypeptide(L)'
;MKKQLTTIFAVGTVCSLIALTACTEKHVPSGSPVAPSPPESLRGSFDVFYELQTSPTSTAGTGEKPKKVSAIHFHENYIVLEEATGGRVLPVDKIKEFWWR
;
A
#
# COMPACT_ATOMS: atom_id res chain seq x y z
N MET A 1 44.54 44.39 21.91
CA MET A 1 43.68 45.31 21.12
C MET A 1 42.50 44.51 20.57
N LYS A 2 41.29 45.09 20.67
CA LYS A 2 39.97 44.52 20.29
C LYS A 2 39.93 44.20 18.78
N LYS A 3 39.18 43.18 18.33
CA LYS A 3 37.75 43.33 17.94
C LYS A 3 37.01 42.00 18.06
N GLN A 4 35.83 42.08 18.66
CA GLN A 4 34.81 41.05 18.70
C GLN A 4 34.00 41.05 17.41
N LEU A 5 33.47 39.89 17.02
CA LEU A 5 32.19 39.84 16.31
C LEU A 5 31.39 38.62 16.78
N THR A 6 30.19 38.93 17.23
CA THR A 6 29.16 38.10 17.82
C THR A 6 28.25 37.55 16.73
N THR A 7 27.94 36.25 16.73
CA THR A 7 26.71 35.76 16.09
C THR A 7 26.08 34.68 16.96
N ILE A 8 25.01 35.10 17.64
CA ILE A 8 24.06 34.29 18.41
C ILE A 8 22.98 33.85 17.44
N PHE A 9 22.61 32.57 17.40
CA PHE A 9 21.24 32.15 17.11
C PHE A 9 20.91 30.88 17.90
N ALA A 10 20.32 31.10 19.07
CA ALA A 10 19.55 30.12 19.82
C ALA A 10 18.08 30.38 19.54
N VAL A 11 17.36 29.39 19.02
CA VAL A 11 15.90 29.31 19.15
C VAL A 11 15.58 27.84 19.41
N GLY A 12 15.45 27.51 20.70
CA GLY A 12 14.68 26.35 21.11
C GLY A 12 13.19 26.69 21.08
N THR A 13 12.35 25.70 20.79
CA THR A 13 10.98 25.72 21.32
C THR A 13 10.48 24.29 21.50
N VAL A 14 10.32 23.97 22.79
CA VAL A 14 9.63 22.82 23.37
C VAL A 14 8.13 22.96 23.10
N CYS A 15 7.43 21.87 22.81
CA CYS A 15 6.08 21.65 23.33
C CYS A 15 5.61 20.20 23.09
N SER A 16 5.78 19.37 24.13
CA SER A 16 4.92 18.20 24.37
C SER A 16 3.48 18.69 24.60
N LEU A 17 2.52 18.09 23.90
CA LEU A 17 1.12 18.10 24.30
C LEU A 17 0.63 16.65 24.34
N ILE A 18 0.72 16.10 25.55
CA ILE A 18 -0.03 14.93 25.98
C ILE A 18 -1.47 15.42 26.19
N ALA A 19 -2.40 14.92 25.40
CA ALA A 19 -3.83 15.04 25.70
C ALA A 19 -4.35 13.65 26.09
N LEU A 20 -4.57 13.48 27.40
CA LEU A 20 -5.39 12.43 27.99
C LEU A 20 -6.86 12.77 27.77
N THR A 21 -7.64 11.88 27.15
CA THR A 21 -9.07 11.72 27.49
C THR A 21 -9.52 10.28 27.25
N ALA A 22 -10.02 9.70 28.33
CA ALA A 22 -10.53 8.34 28.46
C ALA A 22 -11.85 8.11 27.71
N CYS A 23 -12.07 6.87 27.26
CA CYS A 23 -13.40 6.27 27.11
C CYS A 23 -13.35 4.77 27.49
N THR A 24 -13.74 4.50 28.74
CA THR A 24 -14.59 3.40 29.22
C THR A 24 -14.35 1.95 28.79
N GLU A 25 -14.15 1.09 29.78
CA GLU A 25 -14.30 -0.37 29.73
C GLU A 25 -15.59 -0.80 28.98
N LYS A 26 -15.49 -1.74 28.04
CA LYS A 26 -16.50 -2.79 27.83
C LYS A 26 -15.88 -4.07 27.25
N HIS A 27 -15.89 -5.09 28.10
CA HIS A 27 -16.22 -6.49 27.79
C HIS A 27 -15.25 -7.29 26.90
N VAL A 28 -14.64 -8.31 27.50
CA VAL A 28 -14.14 -9.50 26.80
C VAL A 28 -15.36 -10.32 26.33
N PRO A 29 -15.52 -10.57 25.03
CA PRO A 29 -15.95 -11.88 24.60
C PRO A 29 -14.71 -12.64 24.16
N SER A 30 -14.47 -13.75 24.85
CA SER A 30 -13.65 -14.84 24.34
C SER A 30 -14.15 -15.18 22.94
N GLY A 31 -13.35 -14.88 21.93
CA GLY A 31 -13.61 -15.16 20.53
C GLY A 31 -12.27 -15.39 19.88
N SER A 32 -12.12 -16.51 19.20
CA SER A 32 -10.93 -16.98 18.48
C SER A 32 -10.11 -15.86 17.85
N PRO A 33 -8.77 -16.02 17.70
CA PRO A 33 -7.96 -15.04 16.97
C PRO A 33 -8.58 -14.86 15.58
N VAL A 34 -9.22 -13.70 15.36
CA VAL A 34 -9.67 -13.28 14.05
C VAL A 34 -8.39 -13.09 13.26
N ALA A 35 -8.06 -14.07 12.41
CA ALA A 35 -6.97 -13.92 11.47
C ALA A 35 -7.19 -12.60 10.73
N PRO A 36 -6.19 -11.69 10.66
CA PRO A 36 -6.36 -10.43 9.97
C PRO A 36 -6.80 -10.75 8.55
N SER A 37 -7.97 -10.23 8.15
CA SER A 37 -8.41 -10.30 6.77
C SER A 37 -7.31 -9.70 5.89
N PRO A 38 -6.97 -10.33 4.75
CA PRO A 38 -5.94 -9.80 3.87
C PRO A 38 -6.28 -8.34 3.51
N PRO A 39 -5.28 -7.45 3.42
CA PRO A 39 -5.52 -6.05 3.14
C PRO A 39 -6.23 -5.91 1.79
N GLU A 40 -7.31 -5.13 1.77
CA GLU A 40 -8.08 -4.80 0.57
C GLU A 40 -7.22 -4.07 -0.47
N SER A 41 -6.12 -3.44 -0.05
CA SER A 41 -5.20 -2.76 -0.95
C SER A 41 -3.77 -2.72 -0.41
N LEU A 42 -2.80 -2.79 -1.32
CA LEU A 42 -1.39 -2.58 -1.07
C LEU A 42 -0.99 -1.24 -1.71
N ARG A 43 -0.35 -0.35 -0.94
CA ARG A 43 0.18 0.93 -1.44
C ARG A 43 1.70 0.92 -1.36
N GLY A 44 2.37 1.38 -2.40
CA GLY A 44 3.82 1.34 -2.53
C GLY A 44 4.28 1.22 -3.98
N SER A 45 5.59 1.29 -4.21
CA SER A 45 6.15 1.06 -5.53
C SER A 45 6.36 -0.42 -5.74
N PHE A 46 5.60 -1.04 -6.64
CA PHE A 46 5.71 -2.47 -6.95
C PHE A 46 6.04 -2.70 -8.42
N ASP A 47 6.85 -3.73 -8.70
CA ASP A 47 6.92 -4.34 -10.02
C ASP A 47 5.94 -5.53 -10.05
N VAL A 48 4.83 -5.39 -10.78
CA VAL A 48 3.77 -6.42 -10.88
C VAL A 48 3.94 -7.23 -12.15
N PHE A 49 3.88 -8.55 -12.00
CA PHE A 49 3.95 -9.52 -13.08
C PHE A 49 2.61 -10.26 -13.14
N TYR A 50 2.04 -10.36 -14.34
CA TYR A 50 0.79 -11.08 -14.53
C TYR A 50 0.66 -11.67 -15.92
N GLU A 51 -0.02 -12.80 -16.00
CA GLU A 51 -0.40 -13.43 -17.26
C GLU A 51 -1.92 -13.54 -17.35
N LEU A 52 -2.52 -12.97 -18.40
CA LEU A 52 -3.96 -13.12 -18.67
C LEU A 52 -4.22 -14.16 -19.75
N GLN A 53 -5.27 -14.96 -19.55
CA GLN A 53 -5.87 -15.77 -20.58
C GLN A 53 -6.60 -14.89 -21.59
N THR A 54 -6.08 -14.86 -22.83
CA THR A 54 -6.62 -14.03 -23.92
C THR A 54 -7.71 -14.74 -24.74
N SER A 55 -7.72 -16.08 -24.75
CA SER A 55 -8.81 -16.87 -25.33
C SER A 55 -8.96 -18.23 -24.61
N PRO A 56 -10.11 -18.90 -24.73
CA PRO A 56 -10.34 -20.20 -24.10
C PRO A 56 -9.32 -21.28 -24.49
N THR A 57 -8.79 -21.20 -25.71
CA THR A 57 -7.84 -22.17 -26.28
C THR A 57 -6.40 -21.67 -26.30
N SER A 58 -6.16 -20.41 -25.93
CA SER A 58 -4.83 -19.80 -26.00
C SER A 58 -3.96 -20.25 -24.81
N THR A 59 -2.85 -20.90 -25.15
CA THR A 59 -1.72 -21.08 -24.23
C THR A 59 -0.86 -19.83 -24.14
N ALA A 60 -1.00 -18.87 -25.07
CA ALA A 60 -0.26 -17.62 -25.07
C ALA A 60 -0.92 -16.58 -24.14
N GLY A 61 -0.12 -16.07 -23.20
CA GLY A 61 -0.48 -14.98 -22.31
C GLY A 61 -0.10 -13.59 -22.82
N THR A 62 -0.34 -12.57 -21.99
CA THR A 62 -0.02 -11.15 -22.26
C THR A 62 1.48 -10.82 -22.27
N GLY A 63 2.35 -11.77 -21.95
CA GLY A 63 3.81 -11.60 -21.91
C GLY A 63 4.35 -11.08 -20.57
N GLU A 64 5.68 -11.15 -20.42
CA GLU A 64 6.39 -11.23 -19.14
C GLU A 64 6.94 -9.91 -18.59
N LYS A 65 6.67 -8.76 -19.24
CA LYS A 65 7.27 -7.49 -18.80
C LYS A 65 6.56 -6.95 -17.55
N PRO A 66 7.29 -6.68 -16.45
CA PRO A 66 6.68 -6.14 -15.26
C PRO A 66 6.06 -4.76 -15.50
N LYS A 67 4.96 -4.50 -14.79
CA LYS A 67 4.31 -3.20 -14.73
C LYS A 67 4.66 -2.52 -13.42
N LYS A 68 5.15 -1.28 -13.51
CA LYS A 68 5.38 -0.44 -12.34
C LYS A 68 4.07 0.18 -11.90
N VAL A 69 3.70 -0.05 -10.63
CA VAL A 69 2.43 0.43 -10.06
C VAL A 69 2.68 1.09 -8.70
N SER A 70 1.81 2.03 -8.32
CA SER A 70 1.81 2.72 -7.02
C SER A 70 0.86 2.08 -6.00
N ALA A 71 -0.08 1.26 -6.46
CA ALA A 71 -0.98 0.50 -5.62
C ALA A 71 -1.55 -0.71 -6.35
N ILE A 72 -1.95 -1.71 -5.57
CA ILE A 72 -2.68 -2.91 -5.98
C ILE A 72 -3.94 -2.98 -5.12
N HIS A 73 -5.11 -2.93 -5.73
CA HIS A 73 -6.40 -3.05 -5.04
C HIS A 73 -7.03 -4.39 -5.38
N PHE A 74 -7.42 -5.14 -4.34
CA PHE A 74 -8.05 -6.44 -4.49
C PHE A 74 -9.55 -6.29 -4.28
N HIS A 75 -10.31 -6.62 -5.32
CA HIS A 75 -11.76 -6.77 -5.24
C HIS A 75 -12.14 -8.23 -5.47
N GLU A 76 -13.39 -8.57 -5.18
CA GLU A 76 -13.88 -9.95 -5.25
C GLU A 76 -13.66 -10.60 -6.63
N ASN A 77 -13.88 -9.84 -7.71
CA ASN A 77 -13.86 -10.37 -9.09
C ASN A 77 -12.77 -9.76 -9.98
N TYR A 78 -12.02 -8.78 -9.49
CA TYR A 78 -10.99 -8.10 -10.26
C TYR A 78 -9.92 -7.47 -9.36
N ILE A 79 -8.75 -7.21 -9.96
CA ILE A 79 -7.65 -6.49 -9.33
C ILE A 79 -7.45 -5.17 -10.08
N VAL A 80 -7.23 -4.08 -9.36
CA VAL A 80 -6.87 -2.78 -9.95
C VAL A 80 -5.41 -2.48 -9.68
N LEU A 81 -4.67 -2.19 -10.74
CA LEU A 81 -3.29 -1.72 -10.71
C LEU A 81 -3.28 -0.21 -10.97
N GLU A 82 -2.79 0.58 -10.03
CA GLU A 82 -2.57 2.02 -10.26
C GLU A 82 -1.21 2.24 -10.93
N GLU A 83 -1.21 2.59 -12.22
CA GLU A 83 -0.04 2.96 -13.00
C GLU A 83 0.10 4.49 -13.06
N ALA A 84 1.29 5.01 -13.41
CA ALA A 84 1.52 6.45 -13.49
C ALA A 84 0.62 7.17 -14.53
N THR A 85 0.17 6.44 -15.55
CA THR A 85 -0.68 6.96 -16.64
C THR A 85 -2.17 6.66 -16.45
N GLY A 86 -2.57 6.05 -15.33
CA GLY A 86 -3.95 5.65 -15.04
C GLY A 86 -4.05 4.28 -14.37
N GLY A 87 -5.27 3.74 -14.29
CA GLY A 87 -5.52 2.42 -13.69
C GLY A 87 -5.68 1.30 -14.73
N ARG A 88 -5.25 0.09 -14.38
CA ARG A 88 -5.55 -1.13 -15.14
C ARG A 88 -6.38 -2.08 -14.30
N VAL A 89 -7.46 -2.59 -14.89
CA VAL A 89 -8.33 -3.60 -14.27
C VAL A 89 -7.99 -4.98 -14.84
N LEU A 90 -7.75 -5.95 -13.96
CA LEU A 90 -7.47 -7.34 -14.28
C LEU A 90 -8.60 -8.23 -13.74
N PRO A 91 -9.44 -8.84 -14.60
CA PRO A 91 -10.47 -9.78 -14.15
C PRO A 91 -9.84 -11.05 -13.54
N VAL A 92 -10.23 -11.42 -12.32
CA VAL A 92 -9.65 -12.56 -11.59
C VAL A 92 -9.84 -13.87 -12.38
N ASP A 93 -10.98 -14.04 -13.03
CA ASP A 93 -11.30 -15.22 -13.85
C ASP A 93 -10.41 -15.39 -15.09
N LYS A 94 -9.65 -14.35 -15.46
CA LYS A 94 -8.71 -14.38 -16.60
C LYS A 94 -7.26 -14.44 -16.16
N ILE A 95 -6.95 -14.31 -14.88
CA ILE A 95 -5.56 -14.34 -14.38
C ILE A 95 -5.09 -15.80 -14.31
N LYS A 96 -4.01 -16.11 -15.02
CA LYS A 96 -3.29 -17.39 -14.91
C LYS A 96 -2.19 -17.32 -13.85
N GLU A 97 -1.48 -16.21 -13.82
CA GLU A 97 -0.38 -15.95 -12.89
C GLU A 97 -0.44 -14.49 -12.45
N PHE A 98 -0.19 -14.22 -11.17
CA PHE A 98 -0.14 -12.88 -10.61
C PHE A 98 0.79 -12.85 -9.39
N TRP A 99 1.83 -12.01 -9.44
CA TRP A 99 2.74 -11.78 -8.33
C TRP A 99 3.41 -10.41 -8.44
N TRP A 100 4.06 -9.97 -7.37
CA TRP A 100 4.71 -8.67 -7.30
C TRP A 100 5.97 -8.71 -6.42
N ARG A 101 6.85 -7.73 -6.61
CA ARG A 101 8.05 -7.49 -5.80
C ARG A 101 8.19 -6.01 -5.46
#